data_AF-A0A368VYU5-F1
#
_entry.id   AF-A0A368VYU5-F1
#
_cell.length_a   1.000
_cell.length_b   1.000
_cell.length_c   1.000
_cell.angle_alpha   90.00
_cell.angle_beta   90.00
_cell.angle_gamma   90.00
#
_symmetry.space_group_name_H-M   'P 1'
#
loop_
_entity.id
_entity.type
_entity.pdbx_description
1 polymer ?
#
loop_
_entity_poly.entity_id
_entity_poly.type
_entity_poly.pdbx_seq_one_letter_code
_entity_poly.pdbx_strand_id
1 'polypeptide(L)'
;MAATIFDFRANEAARGTFALPINMTPGVEVFLTSITLSIGATTHHTVFHSNVGWQSNVSALPVLPVIIFRIRRGSPTGAVIFQTTDAQIAGLGGLGSTDRNFSSVHTDLSQPAFIVGTTQFYFLTAELSGTGGATILGPVNLTGFVIA
;
A
#
# COMPACT_ATOMS: atom_id res chain seq x y z
N MET A 1 15.17 -20.28 16.78
CA MET A 1 13.71 -20.33 17.00
C MET A 1 13.06 -20.13 15.65
N ALA A 2 12.23 -21.05 15.17
CA ALA A 2 11.56 -20.93 13.87
C ALA A 2 10.17 -20.33 14.09
N ALA A 3 9.85 -19.25 13.38
CA ALA A 3 8.50 -18.66 13.42
C ALA A 3 7.53 -19.58 12.66
N THR A 4 6.37 -19.86 13.23
CA THR A 4 5.34 -20.68 12.58
C THR A 4 4.37 -19.78 11.81
N ILE A 5 4.11 -20.09 10.54
CA ILE A 5 3.14 -19.35 9.73
C ILE A 5 1.76 -20.02 9.87
N PHE A 6 0.77 -19.28 10.36
CA PHE A 6 -0.59 -19.75 10.56
C PHE A 6 -1.53 -19.43 9.40
N ASP A 7 -1.30 -18.30 8.73
CA ASP A 7 -2.06 -17.90 7.54
C ASP A 7 -1.17 -17.09 6.60
N PHE A 8 -1.47 -17.16 5.32
CA PHE A 8 -0.76 -16.47 4.25
C PHE A 8 -1.74 -16.07 3.14
N ARG A 9 -1.74 -14.80 2.75
CA ARG A 9 -2.42 -14.34 1.54
C ARG A 9 -1.57 -13.35 0.79
N ALA A 10 -1.70 -13.38 -0.52
CA ALA A 10 -1.14 -12.39 -1.42
C ALA A 10 -2.20 -12.00 -2.44
N ASN A 11 -2.19 -10.73 -2.83
CA ASN A 11 -2.98 -10.24 -3.95
C ASN A 11 -2.14 -9.27 -4.77
N GLU A 12 -2.10 -9.49 -6.07
CA GLU A 12 -1.27 -8.75 -7.01
C GLU A 12 -2.08 -8.31 -8.22
N ALA A 13 -1.87 -7.05 -8.61
CA ALA A 13 -2.33 -6.48 -9.87
C ALA A 13 -1.11 -6.04 -10.68
N ALA A 14 -0.90 -6.68 -11.84
CA ALA A 14 0.16 -6.32 -12.76
C ALA A 14 -0.14 -4.97 -13.45
N ARG A 15 0.90 -4.34 -14.01
CA ARG A 15 0.74 -3.09 -14.80
C ARG A 15 -0.27 -3.28 -15.93
N GLY A 16 -1.24 -2.38 -16.03
CA GLY A 16 -2.28 -2.40 -17.07
C GLY A 16 -3.39 -3.45 -16.86
N THR A 17 -3.43 -4.10 -15.69
CA THR A 17 -4.54 -4.99 -15.31
C THR A 17 -5.46 -4.31 -14.31
N PHE A 18 -6.71 -4.78 -14.22
CA PHE A 18 -7.75 -4.16 -13.38
C PHE A 18 -7.92 -2.67 -13.70
N ALA A 19 -8.02 -1.82 -12.67
CA ALA A 19 -8.18 -0.36 -12.81
C ALA A 19 -6.87 0.39 -13.08
N LEU A 20 -5.73 -0.30 -13.24
CA LEU A 20 -4.43 0.33 -13.53
C LEU A 20 -4.32 0.69 -15.02
N PRO A 21 -3.78 1.87 -15.37
CA PRO A 21 -3.19 2.87 -14.49
C PRO A 21 -4.25 3.78 -13.82
N ILE A 22 -3.97 4.19 -12.58
CA ILE A 22 -4.84 5.10 -11.80
C ILE A 22 -4.17 6.48 -11.72
N ASN A 23 -4.75 7.47 -12.39
CA ASN A 23 -4.36 8.87 -12.20
C ASN A 23 -4.83 9.35 -10.82
N MET A 24 -3.88 9.82 -10.01
CA MET A 24 -4.19 10.26 -8.65
C MET A 24 -4.68 11.70 -8.64
N THR A 25 -5.77 11.93 -7.89
CA THR A 25 -6.27 13.28 -7.61
C THR A 25 -5.76 13.70 -6.23
N PRO A 26 -5.15 14.90 -6.07
CA PRO A 26 -4.68 15.36 -4.76
C PRO A 26 -5.79 15.34 -3.70
N GLY A 27 -5.48 14.83 -2.50
CA GLY A 27 -6.42 14.72 -1.38
C GLY A 27 -7.48 13.63 -1.53
N VAL A 28 -7.48 12.86 -2.63
CA VAL A 28 -8.38 11.73 -2.83
C VAL A 28 -7.60 10.44 -2.61
N GLU A 29 -8.05 9.65 -1.64
CA GLU A 29 -7.50 8.33 -1.38
C GLU A 29 -8.15 7.28 -2.28
N VAL A 30 -7.31 6.45 -2.91
CA VAL A 30 -7.74 5.38 -3.82
C VAL A 30 -7.42 4.02 -3.24
N PHE A 31 -8.35 3.08 -3.46
CA PHE A 31 -8.13 1.67 -3.18
C PHE A 31 -7.21 1.04 -4.23
N LEU A 32 -6.19 0.30 -3.78
CA LEU A 32 -5.25 -0.38 -4.67
C LEU A 32 -5.48 -1.89 -4.71
N THR A 33 -5.46 -2.56 -3.54
CA THR A 33 -5.67 -4.00 -3.43
C THR A 33 -6.00 -4.40 -1.99
N SER A 34 -6.46 -5.63 -1.78
CA SER A 34 -6.81 -6.16 -0.46
C SER A 34 -6.46 -7.63 -0.28
N ILE A 35 -6.26 -8.04 0.97
CA ILE A 35 -6.12 -9.42 1.40
C ILE A 35 -7.00 -9.68 2.63
N THR A 36 -7.18 -10.95 2.97
CA THR A 36 -7.85 -11.38 4.21
C THR A 36 -6.93 -12.26 5.04
N LEU A 37 -6.81 -12.03 6.34
CA LEU A 37 -6.01 -12.88 7.23
C LEU A 37 -6.85 -13.36 8.41
N SER A 38 -6.67 -14.61 8.81
CA SER A 38 -7.34 -15.21 9.97
C SER A 38 -6.41 -15.22 11.17
N ILE A 39 -6.80 -14.52 12.23
CA ILE A 39 -5.95 -14.32 13.41
C ILE A 39 -6.45 -15.19 14.55
N GLY A 40 -5.71 -16.26 14.85
CA GLY A 40 -6.13 -17.28 15.82
C GLY A 40 -5.95 -16.90 17.29
N ALA A 41 -4.97 -16.05 17.62
CA ALA A 41 -4.68 -15.67 19.00
C ALA A 41 -4.16 -14.23 19.11
N THR A 42 -4.26 -13.63 20.30
CA THR A 42 -3.70 -12.30 20.61
C THR A 42 -2.17 -12.28 20.59
N THR A 43 -1.54 -13.44 20.73
CA THR A 43 -0.08 -13.62 20.62
C THR A 43 0.40 -13.73 19.18
N HIS A 44 -0.50 -13.84 18.20
CA HIS A 44 -0.09 -13.85 16.81
C HIS A 44 0.26 -12.44 16.34
N HIS A 45 1.15 -12.34 15.36
CA HIS A 45 1.54 -11.09 14.73
C HIS A 45 1.23 -11.16 13.23
N THR A 46 0.85 -10.03 12.65
CA THR A 46 0.66 -9.95 11.19
C THR A 46 1.81 -9.19 10.56
N VAL A 47 2.47 -9.80 9.58
CA VAL A 47 3.53 -9.18 8.78
C VAL A 47 2.97 -8.88 7.40
N PHE A 48 3.19 -7.66 6.91
CA PHE A 48 2.76 -7.20 5.61
C PHE A 48 3.96 -6.82 4.76
N HIS A 49 3.95 -7.25 3.50
CA HIS A 49 4.81 -6.73 2.44
C HIS A 49 3.93 -6.02 1.42
N SER A 50 4.32 -4.83 1.01
CA SER A 50 3.63 -4.11 -0.05
C SER A 50 4.60 -3.61 -1.10
N ASN A 51 4.15 -3.62 -2.35
CA ASN A 51 4.90 -3.08 -3.48
C ASN A 51 3.93 -2.28 -4.37
N VAL A 52 4.30 -1.06 -4.75
CA VAL A 52 3.52 -0.22 -5.64
C VAL A 52 4.41 0.48 -6.64
N GLY A 53 4.24 0.14 -7.93
CA GLY A 53 4.79 0.89 -9.04
C GLY A 53 3.97 2.16 -9.33
N TRP A 54 4.63 3.31 -9.30
CA TRP A 54 4.02 4.61 -9.55
C TRP A 54 4.97 5.52 -10.35
N GLN A 55 4.44 6.57 -10.96
CA GLN A 55 5.27 7.60 -11.61
C GLN A 55 4.78 8.98 -11.27
N SER A 56 5.68 9.96 -11.29
CA SER A 56 5.32 11.36 -11.36
C SER A 56 4.85 11.73 -12.77
N ASN A 57 3.83 12.58 -12.86
CA ASN A 57 3.39 13.11 -14.14
C ASN A 57 4.42 14.14 -14.64
N VAL A 58 4.54 14.25 -15.97
CA VAL A 58 5.44 15.22 -16.60
C VAL A 58 5.07 16.64 -16.17
N SER A 59 6.07 17.42 -15.77
CA SER A 59 5.91 18.81 -15.37
C SER A 59 7.05 19.66 -15.94
N ALA A 60 6.72 20.87 -16.42
CA ALA A 60 7.72 21.86 -16.85
C ALA A 60 8.32 22.65 -15.67
N LEU A 61 7.66 22.62 -14.51
CA LEU A 61 8.10 23.28 -13.28
C LEU A 61 8.53 22.23 -12.25
N PRO A 62 9.51 22.54 -11.38
CA PRO A 62 9.86 21.68 -10.26
C PRO A 62 8.64 21.43 -9.36
N VAL A 63 8.24 20.16 -9.25
CA VAL A 63 7.13 19.71 -8.39
C VAL A 63 7.59 18.51 -7.56
N LEU A 64 6.94 18.31 -6.42
CA LEU A 64 7.21 17.20 -5.52
C LEU A 64 5.92 16.41 -5.27
N PRO A 65 5.56 15.46 -6.16
CA PRO A 65 4.55 14.47 -5.85
C PRO A 65 4.96 13.66 -4.63
N VAL A 66 4.03 13.56 -3.67
CA VAL A 66 4.16 12.77 -2.46
C VAL A 66 2.94 11.86 -2.40
N ILE A 67 3.17 10.55 -2.37
CA ILE A 67 2.14 9.55 -2.20
C ILE A 67 2.19 9.03 -0.77
N ILE A 68 1.06 9.06 -0.08
CA ILE A 68 0.87 8.42 1.21
C ILE A 68 0.30 7.04 0.94
N PHE A 69 1.03 6.00 1.32
CA PHE A 69 0.58 4.61 1.29
C PHE A 69 0.10 4.21 2.68
N ARG A 70 -1.07 3.57 2.73
CA ARG A 70 -1.64 3.08 3.99
C ARG A 70 -2.06 1.64 3.89
N ILE A 71 -1.87 0.90 4.98
CA ILE A 71 -2.54 -0.37 5.21
C ILE A 71 -3.68 -0.08 6.20
N ARG A 72 -4.89 -0.43 5.81
CA ARG A 72 -6.11 -0.24 6.58
C ARG A 72 -6.75 -1.57 6.92
N ARG A 73 -7.43 -1.64 8.08
CA ARG A 73 -8.17 -2.82 8.54
C ARG A 73 -9.68 -2.59 8.44
N GLY A 74 -10.41 -3.64 8.08
CA GLY A 74 -11.87 -3.69 8.07
C GLY A 74 -12.50 -3.17 6.78
N SER A 75 -12.11 -1.97 6.33
CA SER A 75 -12.58 -1.39 5.06
C SER A 75 -11.50 -0.51 4.40
N PRO A 76 -11.68 -0.10 3.12
CA PRO A 76 -10.77 0.84 2.45
C PRO A 76 -10.67 2.22 3.12
N THR A 77 -11.60 2.58 3.99
CA THR A 77 -11.60 3.82 4.78
C THR A 77 -11.48 3.54 6.28
N GLY A 78 -11.21 2.29 6.67
CA GLY A 78 -11.16 1.82 8.03
C GLY A 78 -9.89 2.25 8.78
N ALA A 79 -9.66 1.66 9.95
CA ALA A 79 -8.53 2.03 10.81
C ALA A 79 -7.19 1.86 10.09
N VAL A 80 -6.36 2.90 10.11
CA VAL A 80 -4.99 2.85 9.58
C VAL A 80 -4.13 2.10 10.58
N ILE A 81 -3.52 0.99 10.14
CA ILE A 81 -2.58 0.22 10.97
C ILE A 81 -1.12 0.54 10.62
N PHE A 82 -0.89 1.00 9.39
CA PHE A 82 0.41 1.43 8.91
C PHE A 82 0.23 2.55 7.90
N GLN A 83 1.11 3.54 7.97
CA GLN A 83 1.19 4.63 7.01
C GLN A 83 2.66 4.96 6.76
N THR A 84 2.98 5.18 5.49
CA THR A 84 4.27 5.71 5.08
C THR A 84 4.10 6.55 3.82
N THR A 85 5.16 7.26 3.44
CA THR A 85 5.14 8.17 2.30
C THR A 85 6.29 7.86 1.37
N ASP A 86 6.02 7.99 0.07
CA ASP A 86 7.04 8.01 -0.96
C ASP A 86 6.93 9.29 -1.77
N ALA A 87 8.06 9.86 -2.16
CA ALA A 87 8.09 11.16 -2.81
C ALA A 87 9.18 11.21 -3.87
N GLN A 88 8.89 11.86 -5.00
CA GLN A 88 9.85 12.02 -6.08
C GLN A 88 9.78 13.44 -6.64
N ILE A 89 10.93 14.05 -6.87
CA ILE A 89 10.98 15.34 -7.57
C ILE A 89 10.76 15.10 -9.08
N ALA A 90 9.96 15.95 -9.70
CA ALA A 90 9.78 16.02 -11.16
C ALA A 90 10.00 17.45 -11.66
N GLY A 91 10.20 17.60 -12.98
CA GLY A 91 10.34 18.93 -13.61
C GLY A 91 11.70 19.60 -13.42
N LEU A 92 12.78 18.82 -13.25
CA LEU A 92 14.16 19.31 -13.18
C LEU A 92 14.80 19.56 -14.56
N GLY A 93 14.00 20.03 -15.53
CA GLY A 93 14.48 20.38 -16.88
C GLY A 93 14.35 19.28 -17.96
N GLY A 94 13.80 18.10 -17.63
CA GLY A 94 13.46 17.04 -18.59
C GLY A 94 11.96 16.80 -18.68
N LEU A 95 11.41 16.67 -19.89
CA LEU A 95 9.98 16.41 -20.18
C LEU A 95 9.60 14.91 -20.08
N GLY A 96 10.20 14.17 -19.14
CA GLY A 96 9.94 12.75 -18.94
C GLY A 96 9.19 12.47 -17.65
N SER A 97 8.38 11.41 -17.62
CA SER A 97 7.97 10.78 -16.36
C SER A 97 9.13 9.93 -15.84
N THR A 98 9.22 9.75 -14.53
CA THR A 98 10.14 8.77 -13.94
C THR A 98 9.30 7.72 -13.23
N ASP A 99 9.47 6.48 -13.64
CA ASP A 99 8.88 5.32 -12.98
C ASP A 99 9.62 5.08 -11.66
N ARG A 100 8.85 4.76 -10.61
CA ARG A 100 9.33 4.46 -9.28
C ARG A 100 8.61 3.24 -8.73
N ASN A 101 9.35 2.45 -7.95
CA ASN A 101 8.79 1.30 -7.26
C ASN A 101 8.91 1.50 -5.75
N PHE A 102 7.79 1.68 -5.07
CA PHE A 102 7.72 1.72 -3.63
C PHE A 102 7.65 0.29 -3.07
N SER A 103 8.41 0.00 -2.02
CA SER A 103 8.34 -1.28 -1.29
C SER A 103 8.39 -1.03 0.20
N SER A 104 7.55 -1.72 0.98
CA SER A 104 7.60 -1.67 2.44
C SER A 104 7.30 -3.00 3.12
N VAL A 105 7.82 -3.13 4.34
CA VAL A 105 7.56 -4.23 5.27
C VAL A 105 7.03 -3.63 6.57
N HIS A 106 5.93 -4.16 7.08
CA HIS A 106 5.35 -3.74 8.35
C HIS A 106 4.90 -4.94 9.17
N THR A 107 5.24 -4.96 10.46
CA THR A 107 4.75 -5.95 11.41
C THR A 107 3.83 -5.28 12.42
N ASP A 108 2.61 -5.77 12.53
CA ASP A 108 1.69 -5.41 13.59
C ASP A 108 1.78 -6.45 14.72
N LEU A 109 2.36 -6.00 15.83
CA LEU A 109 2.72 -6.82 16.99
C LEU A 109 1.57 -7.00 17.99
N SER A 110 0.49 -6.23 17.88
CA SER A 110 -0.59 -6.27 18.86
C SER A 110 -1.93 -6.45 18.17
N GLN A 111 -2.45 -7.68 18.22
CA GLN A 111 -3.77 -7.96 17.68
C GLN A 111 -4.83 -7.67 18.75
N PRO A 112 -5.67 -6.63 18.58
CA PRO A 112 -6.72 -6.36 19.56
C PRO A 112 -7.67 -7.55 19.73
N ALA A 113 -8.17 -7.77 20.95
CA ALA A 113 -8.96 -8.96 21.27
C ALA A 113 -10.22 -9.12 20.39
N PHE A 114 -10.80 -8.02 19.89
CA PHE A 114 -12.01 -8.05 19.07
C PHE A 114 -11.82 -8.64 17.66
N ILE A 115 -10.57 -8.80 17.19
CA ILE A 115 -10.29 -9.39 15.88
C ILE A 115 -9.82 -10.85 15.95
N VAL A 116 -9.52 -11.34 17.15
CA VAL A 116 -9.06 -12.71 17.36
C VAL A 116 -10.21 -13.69 17.13
N GLY A 117 -9.92 -14.81 16.48
CA GLY A 117 -10.90 -15.83 16.09
C GLY A 117 -11.74 -15.45 14.87
N THR A 118 -11.39 -14.36 14.17
CA THR A 118 -12.13 -13.88 12.99
C THR A 118 -11.20 -13.66 11.79
N THR A 119 -11.78 -13.71 10.60
CA THR A 119 -11.09 -13.29 9.37
C THR A 119 -11.18 -11.77 9.23
N GLN A 120 -10.03 -11.13 9.13
CA GLN A 120 -9.89 -9.68 8.99
C GLN A 120 -9.54 -9.29 7.57
N PHE A 121 -10.16 -8.23 7.07
CA PHE A 121 -9.82 -7.64 5.77
C PHE A 121 -8.77 -6.55 5.94
N TYR A 122 -7.77 -6.56 5.07
CA TYR A 122 -6.72 -5.56 5.00
C TYR A 122 -6.67 -4.95 3.60
N PHE A 123 -6.54 -3.62 3.54
CA PHE A 123 -6.61 -2.85 2.31
C PHE A 123 -5.33 -2.02 2.17
N LEU A 124 -4.71 -2.05 1.00
CA LEU A 124 -3.66 -1.13 0.60
C LEU A 124 -4.33 0.02 -0.14
N THR A 125 -4.10 1.24 0.34
CA THR A 125 -4.61 2.48 -0.24
C THR A 125 -3.49 3.47 -0.49
N ALA A 126 -3.73 4.41 -1.41
CA ALA A 126 -2.80 5.47 -1.74
C ALA A 126 -3.51 6.82 -1.86
N GLU A 127 -2.86 7.89 -1.42
CA GLU A 127 -3.34 9.26 -1.54
C GLU A 127 -2.22 10.16 -2.02
N LEU A 128 -2.50 11.05 -2.97
CA LEU A 128 -1.54 12.07 -3.40
C LEU A 128 -1.68 13.29 -2.49
N SER A 129 -0.61 13.64 -1.76
CA SER A 129 -0.58 14.80 -0.86
C SER A 129 0.43 15.89 -1.28
N GLY A 130 1.27 15.60 -2.27
CA GLY A 130 2.29 16.53 -2.78
C GLY A 130 1.77 17.47 -3.88
N THR A 131 2.70 18.18 -4.51
CA THR A 131 2.41 19.04 -5.68
C THR A 131 2.63 18.29 -6.99
N GLY A 132 1.93 18.70 -8.05
CA GLY A 132 1.99 18.02 -9.34
C GLY A 132 1.02 16.83 -9.42
N GLY A 133 1.28 15.91 -10.34
CA GLY A 133 0.47 14.72 -10.56
C GLY A 133 1.27 13.44 -10.32
N ALA A 134 0.57 12.37 -9.97
CA ALA A 134 1.14 11.04 -9.90
C ALA A 134 0.16 10.02 -10.48
N THR A 135 0.70 8.92 -11.00
CA THR A 135 -0.08 7.81 -11.55
C THR A 135 0.39 6.50 -10.93
N ILE A 136 -0.53 5.71 -10.37
CA ILE A 136 -0.23 4.33 -10.00
C ILE A 136 -0.27 3.49 -11.27
N LEU A 137 0.86 2.90 -11.62
CA LEU A 137 1.01 2.12 -12.85
C LEU A 137 0.89 0.62 -12.58
N GLY A 138 1.35 0.18 -11.41
CA GLY A 138 1.62 -1.22 -11.11
C GLY A 138 3.09 -1.59 -11.37
N PRO A 139 3.53 -2.75 -10.86
CA PRO A 139 2.74 -3.74 -10.13
C PRO A 139 2.26 -3.20 -8.77
N VAL A 140 1.08 -3.66 -8.35
CA VAL A 140 0.55 -3.41 -7.01
C VAL A 140 0.46 -4.77 -6.32
N ASN A 141 1.17 -4.94 -5.22
CA ASN A 141 1.12 -6.16 -4.41
C ASN A 141 0.87 -5.81 -2.95
N LEU A 142 -0.01 -6.59 -2.32
CA LEU A 142 -0.12 -6.70 -0.87
C LEU A 142 -0.02 -8.17 -0.51
N THR A 143 0.96 -8.49 0.33
CA THR A 143 1.20 -9.81 0.87
C THR A 143 1.14 -9.74 2.38
N GLY A 144 0.53 -10.73 3.02
CA GLY A 144 0.38 -10.81 4.47
C GLY A 144 0.57 -12.21 5.02
N PHE A 145 1.17 -12.29 6.20
CA PHE A 145 1.39 -13.53 6.95
C PHE A 145 0.96 -13.36 8.41
N VAL A 146 0.42 -14.41 9.02
CA VAL A 146 0.18 -14.49 10.46
C VAL A 146 1.24 -15.41 11.07
N ILE A 147 1.97 -14.93 12.07
CA ILE A 147 3.07 -15.66 12.72
C ILE A 147 2.91 -15.71 14.25
N ALA A 148 3.54 -16.68 14.91
CA ALA A 148 3.78 -16.71 16.35
C ALA A 148 5.20 -17.21 16.67
#